data_AF-A0A2J6HZG9-F1
#
_entry.id   AF-A0A2J6HZG9-F1
#
_cell.length_a   1.000
_cell.length_b   1.000
_cell.length_c   1.000
_cell.angle_alpha   90.00
_cell.angle_beta   90.00
_cell.angle_gamma   90.00
#
_symmetry.space_group_name_H-M   'P 1'
#
loop_
_entity.id
_entity.type
_entity.pdbx_description
1 polymer ?
#
loop_
_entity_poly.entity_id
_entity_poly.type
_entity_poly.pdbx_seq_one_letter_code
_entity_poly.pdbx_strand_id
1 'polypeptide(L)'
;MKMIKMSVLDSFLDEISPQEQIKTDARMMIAASIDDAMKRKGWKNKDLMIAVGQKHPSVITKWLSGTHNFTIDTLVDLEIALNISLINRDAPTVSNYKTKSGRKSN
;
A
#
# COMPACT_ATOMS: atom_id res chain seq x y z
N MET A 1 -34.97 -12.45 -31.79
CA MET A 1 -33.90 -11.54 -31.33
C MET A 1 -33.54 -11.95 -29.89
N LYS A 2 -32.40 -12.61 -29.68
CA LYS A 2 -31.97 -13.07 -28.35
C LYS A 2 -31.35 -11.87 -27.63
N MET A 3 -32.10 -11.22 -26.74
CA MET A 3 -31.53 -10.18 -25.87
C MET A 3 -30.65 -10.88 -24.83
N ILE A 4 -29.35 -10.66 -24.97
CA ILE A 4 -28.31 -11.19 -24.10
C ILE A 4 -28.50 -10.60 -22.70
N LYS A 5 -28.51 -11.49 -21.70
CA LYS A 5 -28.44 -11.17 -20.26
C LYS A 5 -27.10 -10.50 -19.96
N MET A 6 -26.98 -9.21 -20.24
CA MET A 6 -25.87 -8.34 -19.86
C MET A 6 -26.25 -7.51 -18.61
N SER A 7 -26.90 -8.11 -17.63
CA SER A 7 -27.73 -7.33 -16.69
C SER A 7 -27.38 -7.45 -15.21
N VAL A 8 -26.36 -8.21 -14.82
CA VAL A 8 -25.94 -8.28 -13.40
C VAL A 8 -24.45 -8.62 -13.30
N LEU A 9 -23.97 -9.64 -14.03
CA LEU A 9 -22.58 -10.08 -13.93
C LEU A 9 -21.57 -8.99 -14.36
N ASP A 10 -21.88 -8.21 -15.40
CA ASP A 10 -20.96 -7.17 -15.91
C ASP A 10 -20.85 -5.96 -14.97
N SER A 11 -21.91 -5.64 -14.21
CA SER A 11 -21.83 -4.67 -13.11
C SER A 11 -21.15 -5.22 -11.85
N PHE A 12 -21.01 -6.55 -11.73
CA PHE A 12 -20.20 -7.17 -10.69
C PHE A 12 -18.71 -7.29 -11.09
N LEU A 13 -18.43 -7.27 -12.39
CA LEU A 13 -17.10 -7.14 -12.98
C LEU A 13 -16.66 -5.67 -13.07
N ASP A 14 -17.22 -4.80 -12.23
CA ASP A 14 -16.77 -3.42 -12.07
C ASP A 14 -15.24 -3.41 -11.99
N GLU A 15 -14.61 -2.83 -13.01
CA GLU A 15 -13.17 -2.61 -13.05
C GLU A 15 -12.77 -1.99 -11.71
N ILE A 16 -11.75 -2.56 -11.05
CA ILE A 16 -11.15 -1.95 -9.86
C ILE A 16 -10.86 -0.50 -10.23
N SER A 17 -11.52 0.43 -9.54
CA SER A 17 -11.34 1.84 -9.87
C SER A 17 -9.85 2.18 -9.82
N PRO A 18 -9.34 3.08 -10.68
CA PRO A 18 -7.93 3.46 -10.65
C PRO A 18 -7.46 3.89 -9.24
N GLN A 19 -8.35 4.47 -8.44
CA GLN A 19 -8.07 4.84 -7.05
C GLN A 19 -7.88 3.62 -6.13
N GLU A 20 -8.71 2.59 -6.25
CA GLU A 20 -8.56 1.36 -5.45
C GLU A 20 -7.31 0.59 -5.87
N GLN A 21 -6.94 0.62 -7.15
CA GLN A 21 -5.68 0.04 -7.62
C GLN A 21 -4.49 0.74 -6.96
N ILE A 22 -4.42 2.08 -7.00
CA ILE A 22 -3.35 2.85 -6.36
C ILE A 22 -3.23 2.55 -4.87
N LYS A 23 -4.36 2.45 -4.16
CA LYS A 23 -4.36 2.09 -2.73
C LYS A 23 -3.83 0.68 -2.50
N THR A 24 -4.20 -0.26 -3.37
CA THR A 24 -3.77 -1.67 -3.28
C THR A 24 -2.28 -1.78 -3.56
N ASP A 25 -1.78 -1.11 -4.61
CA ASP A 25 -0.37 -1.05 -4.95
C ASP A 25 0.45 -0.47 -3.78
N ALA A 26 -0.03 0.61 -3.16
CA ALA A 26 0.64 1.20 -1.99
C ALA A 26 0.77 0.21 -0.82
N ARG A 27 -0.29 -0.52 -0.48
CA ARG A 27 -0.26 -1.53 0.59
C ARG A 27 0.66 -2.70 0.25
N MET A 28 0.65 -3.15 -1.01
CA MET A 28 1.53 -4.22 -1.48
C MET A 28 3.00 -3.80 -1.42
N MET A 29 3.33 -2.58 -1.83
CA MET A 29 4.71 -2.05 -1.74
C MET A 29 5.20 -1.96 -0.29
N ILE A 30 4.35 -1.51 0.62
CA ILE A 30 4.66 -1.49 2.06
C ILE A 30 4.91 -2.91 2.58
N ALA A 31 4.02 -3.86 2.27
CA ALA A 31 4.16 -5.25 2.70
C ALA A 31 5.45 -5.90 2.16
N ALA A 32 5.77 -5.68 0.88
CA ALA A 32 7.01 -6.16 0.27
C ALA A 32 8.25 -5.57 0.95
N SER A 33 8.22 -4.26 1.27
CA SER A 33 9.32 -3.59 1.96
C SER A 33 9.57 -4.18 3.36
N ILE A 34 8.50 -4.52 4.08
CA ILE A 34 8.55 -5.18 5.39
C ILE A 34 9.15 -6.59 5.24
N ASP A 35 8.64 -7.39 4.29
CA ASP A 35 9.10 -8.76 4.04
C ASP A 35 10.59 -8.80 3.67
N ASP A 36 11.03 -7.91 2.79
CA ASP A 36 12.44 -7.81 2.40
C ASP A 36 13.33 -7.41 3.59
N ALA A 37 12.86 -6.50 4.44
CA ALA A 37 13.60 -6.12 5.65
C ALA A 37 13.70 -7.28 6.66
N MET A 38 12.63 -8.04 6.83
CA MET A 38 12.64 -9.27 7.63
C MET A 38 13.65 -10.28 7.09
N LYS A 39 13.64 -10.53 5.77
CA LYS A 39 14.58 -11.45 5.10
C LYS A 39 16.02 -11.02 5.29
N ARG A 40 16.34 -9.72 5.15
CA ARG A 40 17.70 -9.20 5.39
C ARG A 40 18.17 -9.41 6.84
N LYS A 41 17.25 -9.36 7.81
CA LYS A 41 17.53 -9.64 9.22
C LYS A 41 17.50 -11.14 9.57
N GLY A 42 17.10 -12.02 8.64
CA GLY A 42 16.87 -13.43 8.92
C GLY A 42 15.65 -13.68 9.85
N TRP A 43 14.73 -12.73 9.93
CA TRP A 43 13.56 -12.78 10.81
C TRP A 43 12.42 -13.60 10.22
N LYS A 44 11.73 -14.33 11.09
CA LYS A 44 10.45 -14.98 10.82
C LYS A 44 9.31 -14.13 11.37
N ASN A 45 8.07 -14.46 11.00
CA ASN A 45 6.87 -13.72 11.47
C ASN A 45 6.80 -13.63 13.01
N LYS A 46 7.28 -14.65 13.73
CA LYS A 46 7.34 -14.64 15.20
C LYS A 46 8.28 -13.57 15.74
N ASP A 47 9.41 -13.35 15.08
CA ASP A 47 10.40 -12.37 15.52
C ASP A 47 9.86 -10.95 15.34
N LEU A 48 9.23 -10.68 14.18
CA LEU A 48 8.56 -9.40 13.95
C LEU A 48 7.42 -9.17 14.96
N MET A 49 6.60 -10.20 15.21
CA MET A 49 5.52 -10.15 16.20
C MET A 49 6.02 -9.72 17.58
N ILE A 50 7.12 -10.32 18.05
CA ILE A 50 7.72 -9.98 19.34
C ILE A 50 8.30 -8.57 19.31
N ALA A 51 8.99 -8.19 18.24
CA ALA A 51 9.65 -6.88 18.11
C ALA A 51 8.66 -5.70 18.15
N VAL A 52 7.48 -5.86 17.53
CA VAL A 52 6.42 -4.83 17.52
C VAL A 52 5.40 -5.00 18.65
N GLY A 53 5.64 -5.90 19.60
CA GLY A 53 4.73 -6.14 20.73
C GLY A 53 3.35 -6.67 20.35
N GLN A 54 3.20 -7.25 19.16
CA GLN A 54 1.92 -7.79 18.69
C GLN A 54 1.65 -9.15 19.34
N LYS A 55 0.41 -9.41 19.75
CA LYS A 55 0.01 -10.64 20.45
C LYS A 55 -0.45 -11.75 19.50
N HIS A 56 -0.91 -11.37 18.31
CA HIS A 56 -1.57 -12.28 17.38
C HIS A 56 -0.75 -12.48 16.10
N PRO A 57 -0.28 -13.72 15.80
CA PRO A 57 0.54 -13.98 14.61
C PRO A 57 -0.25 -13.76 13.31
N SER A 58 -1.57 -13.91 13.35
CA SER A 58 -2.45 -13.66 12.20
C SER A 58 -2.43 -12.20 11.75
N VAL A 59 -2.11 -11.26 12.65
CA VAL A 59 -1.95 -9.84 12.29
C VAL A 59 -0.71 -9.65 11.43
N ILE A 60 0.41 -10.30 11.77
CA ILE A 60 1.63 -10.26 10.96
C ILE A 60 1.38 -10.84 9.58
N THR A 61 0.70 -11.98 9.49
CA THR A 61 0.34 -12.57 8.18
C THR A 61 -0.53 -11.64 7.36
N LYS A 62 -1.45 -10.89 7.97
CA LYS A 62 -2.28 -9.88 7.28
C LYS A 62 -1.47 -8.67 6.81
N TRP A 63 -0.48 -8.24 7.57
CA TRP A 63 0.42 -7.17 7.13
C TRP A 63 1.21 -7.60 5.90
N LEU A 64 1.73 -8.83 5.91
CA LEU A 64 2.52 -9.37 4.80
C LEU A 64 1.68 -9.76 3.58
N SER A 65 0.35 -9.89 3.70
CA SER A 65 -0.51 -10.18 2.56
C SER A 65 -0.69 -8.99 1.61
N GLY A 66 -0.30 -7.78 2.00
CA GLY A 66 -0.41 -6.57 1.16
C GLY A 66 -1.84 -6.08 0.94
N THR A 67 -2.83 -6.69 1.60
CA THR A 67 -4.26 -6.34 1.47
C THR A 67 -4.82 -5.63 2.70
N HIS A 68 -4.00 -5.44 3.74
CA HIS A 68 -4.41 -4.80 4.97
C HIS A 68 -4.10 -3.30 4.97
N ASN A 69 -4.97 -2.51 5.61
CA ASN A 69 -4.71 -1.10 5.87
C ASN A 69 -3.70 -0.98 7.02
N PHE A 70 -2.78 -0.03 6.91
CA PHE A 70 -1.85 0.31 7.98
C PHE A 70 -2.23 1.66 8.58
N THR A 71 -2.14 1.79 9.91
CA THR A 71 -2.13 3.10 10.56
C THR A 71 -0.70 3.66 10.52
N ILE A 72 -0.57 4.99 10.64
CA ILE A 72 0.74 5.64 10.71
C ILE A 72 1.54 5.09 11.89
N ASP A 73 0.94 4.97 13.07
CA ASP A 73 1.60 4.42 14.27
C ASP A 73 2.17 3.02 14.01
N THR A 74 1.39 2.14 13.37
CA THR A 74 1.88 0.79 13.01
C THR A 74 3.06 0.84 12.04
N LEU A 75 3.04 1.75 11.06
CA LEU A 75 4.18 1.92 10.14
C LEU A 75 5.42 2.41 10.89
N VAL A 76 5.26 3.33 11.85
CA VAL A 76 6.38 3.82 12.68
C VAL A 76 6.96 2.69 13.56
N ASP A 77 6.10 1.90 14.20
CA ASP A 77 6.55 0.75 15.01
C ASP A 77 7.36 -0.25 14.17
N LEU A 78 6.91 -0.51 12.94
CA LEU A 78 7.58 -1.38 11.98
C LEU A 78 8.91 -0.80 11.51
N GLU A 79 8.97 0.50 11.20
CA GLU A 79 10.22 1.20 10.85
C GLU A 79 11.28 1.05 11.95
N ILE A 80 10.88 1.25 13.21
CA ILE A 80 11.78 1.14 14.37
C ILE A 80 12.25 -0.31 14.54
N ALA A 81 11.32 -1.28 14.52
CA ALA A 81 11.66 -2.69 14.70
C ALA A 81 12.57 -3.23 13.59
N LEU A 82 12.33 -2.84 12.35
CA LEU A 82 13.06 -3.32 11.17
C LEU A 82 14.26 -2.44 10.79
N ASN A 83 14.40 -1.26 11.40
CA ASN A 83 15.40 -0.25 11.07
C ASN A 83 15.38 0.12 9.57
N ILE A 84 14.20 0.51 9.08
CA ILE A 84 13.94 0.93 7.70
C ILE A 84 13.08 2.21 7.68
N SER A 85 12.93 2.83 6.51
CA SER A 85 11.95 3.89 6.27
C SER A 85 10.86 3.40 5.31
N LEU A 86 9.60 3.49 5.72
CA LEU A 86 8.38 3.14 5.00
C LEU A 86 7.58 4.37 4.58
N ILE A 87 7.68 5.48 5.33
CA ILE A 87 6.97 6.73 5.02
C ILE A 87 7.94 7.90 4.88
N ASN A 88 7.70 8.74 3.88
CA ASN A 88 8.43 9.99 3.73
C ASN A 88 7.85 11.05 4.69
N ARG A 89 8.71 11.64 5.54
CA ARG A 89 8.36 12.70 6.49
C ARG A 89 8.87 14.08 6.07
N ASP A 90 9.57 14.15 4.94
CA ASP A 90 10.09 15.40 4.42
C ASP A 90 8.95 16.29 3.91
N ALA A 91 9.15 17.61 3.99
CA ALA A 91 8.21 18.55 3.42
C ALA A 91 8.06 18.27 1.92
N PRO A 92 6.82 18.22 1.38
CA PRO A 92 6.62 17.96 -0.03
C PRO A 92 7.34 19.04 -0.85
N THR A 93 8.37 18.64 -1.57
CA THR A 93 8.99 19.51 -2.55
C THR A 93 7.99 19.70 -3.68
N VAL A 94 7.39 20.89 -3.78
CA VAL A 94 6.54 21.25 -4.91
C VAL A 94 7.36 21.13 -6.19
N SER A 95 7.17 20.02 -6.91
CA SER A 95 7.55 19.94 -8.32
C SER A 95 6.78 21.03 -9.04
N ASN A 96 7.49 22.00 -9.61
CA ASN A 96 6.90 23.03 -10.47
C ASN A 96 6.23 22.34 -11.67
N TYR A 97 4.98 21.93 -11.51
CA TYR A 97 4.14 21.58 -12.65
C TYR A 97 4.10 22.81 -13.54
N LYS A 98 4.83 22.78 -14.66
CA LYS A 98 4.69 23.75 -15.74
C LYS A 98 3.21 23.76 -16.12
N THR A 99 2.48 24.75 -15.62
CA THR A 99 1.22 25.13 -16.21
C THR A 99 1.57 25.54 -17.63
N LYS A 100 1.23 24.69 -18.61
CA LYS A 100 1.08 25.14 -20.00
C LYS A 100 -0.09 26.12 -19.98
N SER A 101 0.12 27.34 -19.49
CA SER A 101 -0.73 28.45 -19.93
C SER A 101 -0.33 28.68 -21.38
N GLY A 102 -1.18 28.16 -22.27
CA GLY A 102 -1.13 28.55 -23.65
C GLY A 102 -1.31 30.06 -23.70
N ARG A 103 -0.23 30.78 -24.02
CA ARG A 103 -0.38 32.00 -24.80
C ARG A 103 -0.89 31.57 -26.18
N LYS A 104 -2.21 31.48 -26.33
CA LYS A 104 -2.84 31.73 -27.63
C LYS A 104 -2.97 33.25 -27.78
N SER A 105 -2.61 33.72 -28.98
CA SER A 105 -2.93 34.95 -29.71
C SER A 105 -3.73 36.04 -28.97
N ASN A 106 -3.45 37.33 -29.15
CA ASN A 106 -3.03 38.04 -30.35
C ASN A 106 -2.40 39.38 -29.91
#